data_AF-A0A1E7GU93-F1
#
_entry.id   AF-A0A1E7GU93-F1
#
_cell.length_a   1.000
_cell.length_b   1.000
_cell.length_c   1.000
_cell.angle_alpha   90.00
_cell.angle_beta   90.00
_cell.angle_gamma   90.00
#
_symmetry.space_group_name_H-M   'P 1'
#
loop_
_entity.id
_entity.type
_entity.pdbx_description
1 polymer ?
#
loop_
_entity_poly.entity_id
_entity_poly.type
_entity_poly.pdbx_seq_one_letter_code
_entity_poly.pdbx_strand_id
1 'polypeptide(L)'
;MSRFISSDIPKTSLVTIKQASLICCAVLFTFLSLTTSNAIAAGNETSPKPAEPVKEAEFFEYQLEDRADPFVPFITAKAAVSSINMDEIIEKNIPLAGMQLFEPGQLTLVALLKSGQEDMAMVQDFTGKGYMLTEGIKIGRRGVVKDITSKTVIIEETAETRAGKKIITEVVMLLKKEGEE
;
A
#
# COMPACT_ATOMS: atom_id res chain seq x y z
N MET A 1 -4.25 -68.23 14.34
CA MET A 1 -4.96 -67.37 13.34
C MET A 1 -5.14 -66.03 14.02
N SER A 2 -4.67 -64.86 13.60
CA SER A 2 -4.18 -64.37 12.31
C SER A 2 -3.10 -63.31 12.57
N ARG A 3 -2.33 -62.99 11.54
CA ARG A 3 -0.97 -62.43 11.59
C ARG A 3 -0.92 -60.91 11.74
N PHE A 4 0.05 -60.46 12.54
CA PHE A 4 0.67 -59.13 12.50
C PHE A 4 1.25 -58.89 11.09
N ILE A 5 0.95 -57.74 10.49
CA ILE A 5 1.66 -57.23 9.31
C ILE A 5 2.15 -55.83 9.64
N SER A 6 3.47 -55.75 9.79
CA SER A 6 4.29 -54.54 9.78
C SER A 6 4.31 -53.95 8.37
N SER A 7 4.26 -52.64 8.24
CA SER A 7 4.72 -51.95 7.03
C SER A 7 5.48 -50.69 7.42
N ASP A 8 6.80 -50.86 7.50
CA ASP A 8 7.81 -49.81 7.52
C ASP A 8 7.69 -48.92 6.27
N ILE A 9 7.77 -47.60 6.47
CA ILE A 9 7.87 -46.62 5.38
C ILE A 9 9.28 -46.00 5.45
N PRO A 10 10.15 -46.19 4.45
CA PRO A 10 11.46 -45.55 4.43
C PRO A 10 11.34 -44.08 4.03
N LYS A 11 11.80 -43.16 4.91
CA LYS A 11 12.05 -41.76 4.55
C LYS A 11 13.37 -41.67 3.77
N THR A 12 13.27 -41.51 2.46
CA THR A 12 14.40 -41.22 1.58
C THR A 12 14.81 -39.75 1.72
N SER A 13 16.10 -39.58 2.00
CA SER A 13 16.82 -38.31 2.05
C SER A 13 16.91 -37.66 0.67
N LEU A 14 16.55 -36.39 0.56
CA LEU A 14 16.93 -35.56 -0.58
C LEU A 14 17.99 -34.56 -0.15
N VAL A 15 19.22 -34.96 -0.45
CA VAL A 15 20.43 -34.16 -0.52
C VAL A 15 20.33 -33.27 -1.76
N THR A 16 20.45 -31.96 -1.61
CA THR A 16 20.73 -31.04 -2.73
C THR A 16 22.05 -30.33 -2.46
N ILE A 17 23.03 -30.65 -3.33
CA ILE A 17 24.39 -30.11 -3.35
C ILE A 17 24.46 -29.14 -4.53
N LYS A 18 25.28 -28.10 -4.34
CA LYS A 18 25.92 -27.21 -5.33
C LYS A 18 25.09 -26.00 -5.73
N GLN A 19 25.53 -24.82 -5.27
CA GLN A 19 26.21 -23.88 -6.16
C GLN A 19 27.37 -23.23 -5.41
N ALA A 20 28.58 -23.33 -5.98
CA ALA A 20 29.82 -22.81 -5.43
C ALA A 20 30.42 -21.83 -6.44
N SER A 21 31.04 -20.78 -5.88
CA SER A 21 32.27 -20.12 -6.34
C SER A 21 32.21 -19.33 -7.66
N LEU A 22 32.20 -18.00 -7.63
CA LEU A 22 33.37 -17.12 -7.41
C LEU A 22 34.41 -17.23 -8.54
N ILE A 23 34.36 -16.27 -9.47
CA ILE A 23 35.40 -15.92 -10.45
C ILE A 23 35.38 -14.39 -10.53
N CYS A 24 36.25 -13.70 -9.78
CA CYS A 24 37.60 -13.29 -10.18
C CYS A 24 37.59 -11.97 -10.96
N CYS A 25 38.29 -11.02 -10.34
CA CYS A 25 39.26 -10.17 -11.00
C CYS A 25 38.79 -8.79 -11.44
N ALA A 26 38.86 -7.91 -10.43
CA ALA A 26 39.28 -6.53 -10.57
C ALA A 26 40.39 -6.39 -11.63
N VAL A 27 40.14 -5.56 -12.63
CA VAL A 27 41.18 -4.89 -13.41
C VAL A 27 40.80 -3.42 -13.46
N LEU A 28 41.59 -2.62 -12.73
CA LEU A 28 41.75 -1.20 -12.93
C LEU A 28 42.06 -0.93 -14.41
N PHE A 29 41.29 -0.06 -15.06
CA PHE A 29 41.87 0.83 -16.07
C PHE A 29 41.08 2.14 -16.10
N THR A 30 41.70 3.13 -15.47
CA THR A 30 41.50 4.56 -15.70
C THR A 30 41.44 4.86 -17.20
N PHE A 31 40.34 5.43 -17.69
CA PHE A 31 40.32 6.15 -18.96
C PHE A 31 39.95 7.61 -18.73
N LEU A 32 41.02 8.39 -18.83
CA LEU A 32 41.13 9.83 -18.87
C LEU A 32 40.74 10.34 -20.26
N SER A 33 40.11 11.52 -20.30
CA SER A 33 39.80 12.38 -21.47
C SER A 33 38.60 11.92 -22.30
N LEU A 34 37.73 12.78 -22.83
CA LEU A 34 37.99 14.10 -23.41
C LEU A 34 36.67 14.89 -23.48
N THR A 35 36.74 16.17 -23.13
CA THR A 35 35.68 17.16 -23.29
C THR A 35 35.41 17.43 -24.77
N THR A 36 34.13 17.49 -25.16
CA THR A 36 33.73 18.05 -26.45
C THR A 36 32.90 19.31 -26.20
N SER A 37 33.51 20.45 -26.50
CA SER A 37 32.87 21.75 -26.59
C SER A 37 32.03 21.81 -27.86
N ASN A 38 30.75 22.15 -27.74
CA ASN A 38 29.97 22.65 -28.87
C ASN A 38 29.73 24.14 -28.68
N ALA A 39 30.48 24.93 -29.45
CA ALA A 39 30.20 26.33 -29.71
C ALA A 39 29.42 26.42 -31.04
N ILE A 40 28.24 27.01 -31.01
CA ILE A 40 27.58 27.57 -32.20
C ILE A 40 27.40 29.05 -31.94
N ALA A 41 28.06 29.84 -32.79
CA ALA A 41 28.02 31.28 -32.81
C ALA A 41 26.89 31.80 -33.72
N ALA A 42 26.17 32.78 -33.18
CA ALA A 42 25.73 34.05 -33.78
C ALA A 42 25.24 34.15 -35.24
N GLY A 43 24.06 34.79 -35.37
CA GLY A 43 23.51 35.42 -36.58
C GLY A 43 22.00 35.63 -36.44
N ASN A 44 21.55 36.56 -35.60
CA ASN A 44 21.05 37.90 -35.96
C ASN A 44 19.80 37.87 -36.86
N GLU A 45 18.64 38.24 -36.31
CA GLU A 45 17.90 39.41 -36.82
C GLU A 45 16.86 39.94 -35.83
N THR A 46 17.10 41.20 -35.49
CA THR A 46 16.28 42.25 -34.89
C THR A 46 14.80 42.26 -35.26
N SER A 47 13.94 42.39 -34.25
CA SER A 47 12.81 43.32 -34.27
C SER A 47 12.56 43.82 -32.84
N PRO A 48 12.54 45.15 -32.60
CA PRO A 48 12.43 45.70 -31.25
C PRO A 48 10.98 45.57 -30.77
N LYS A 49 10.73 44.63 -29.85
CA LYS A 49 9.51 44.65 -29.05
C LYS A 49 9.59 45.87 -28.12
N PRO A 50 8.58 46.77 -28.11
CA PRO A 50 8.59 47.97 -27.26
C PRO A 50 8.91 47.62 -25.81
N ALA A 51 9.77 48.43 -25.19
CA ALA A 51 10.13 48.33 -23.79
C ALA A 51 8.87 48.35 -22.93
N GLU A 52 8.49 47.17 -22.41
CA GLU A 52 7.58 47.07 -21.28
C GLU A 52 8.30 47.73 -20.08
N PRO A 53 7.62 48.60 -19.32
CA PRO A 53 8.25 49.30 -18.22
C PRO A 53 8.80 48.25 -17.25
N VAL A 54 10.08 48.39 -16.90
CA VAL A 54 10.68 47.65 -15.78
C VAL A 54 9.79 47.96 -14.59
N LYS A 55 8.90 47.02 -14.23
CA LYS A 55 8.11 47.11 -13.02
C LYS A 55 9.14 47.04 -11.91
N GLU A 56 9.41 48.23 -11.38
CA GLU A 56 10.22 48.51 -10.21
C GLU A 56 10.08 47.33 -9.25
N ALA A 57 11.20 46.70 -8.88
CA ALA A 57 11.19 45.52 -8.04
C ALA A 57 10.37 45.85 -6.79
N GLU A 58 9.12 45.37 -6.75
CA GLU A 58 8.23 45.64 -5.63
C GLU A 58 8.95 45.07 -4.41
N PHE A 59 9.31 45.96 -3.48
CA PHE A 59 9.97 45.57 -2.24
C PHE A 59 9.05 44.55 -1.55
N PHE A 60 9.52 43.31 -1.44
CA PHE A 60 8.82 42.29 -0.68
C PHE A 60 8.84 42.72 0.80
N GLU A 61 7.70 43.18 1.28
CA GLU A 61 7.49 43.48 2.69
C GLU A 61 6.84 42.27 3.37
N TYR A 62 7.53 41.72 4.35
CA TYR A 62 7.05 40.58 5.10
C TYR A 62 6.02 41.01 6.15
N GLN A 63 4.73 40.73 5.91
CA GLN A 63 3.65 41.01 6.85
C GLN A 63 3.63 39.98 7.98
N LEU A 64 3.79 40.45 9.22
CA LEU A 64 3.83 39.63 10.44
C LEU A 64 2.45 39.51 11.10
N GLU A 65 1.55 40.43 10.78
CA GLU A 65 0.26 40.62 11.41
C GLU A 65 -0.73 39.49 11.06
N ASP A 66 -1.61 39.16 12.00
CA ASP A 66 -2.71 38.19 11.85
C ASP A 66 -2.33 36.76 11.43
N ARG A 67 -1.06 36.37 11.58
CA ARG A 67 -0.63 34.98 11.35
C ARG A 67 -0.86 34.12 12.58
N ALA A 68 -1.52 32.99 12.38
CA ALA A 68 -1.66 31.97 13.41
C ALA A 68 -0.28 31.47 13.84
N ASP A 69 -0.07 31.37 15.15
CA ASP A 69 1.16 30.85 15.72
C ASP A 69 1.36 29.38 15.30
N PRO A 70 2.42 29.06 14.54
CA PRO A 70 2.65 27.70 14.05
C PRO A 70 3.07 26.73 15.17
N PHE A 71 3.29 27.23 16.39
CA PHE A 71 3.68 26.45 17.57
C PHE A 71 2.55 26.29 18.60
N VAL A 72 1.36 26.84 18.33
CA VAL A 72 0.18 26.51 19.15
C VAL A 72 -0.18 25.05 18.91
N PRO A 73 -0.21 24.21 19.97
CA PRO A 73 -0.55 22.81 19.81
C PRO A 73 -2.00 22.65 19.36
N PHE A 74 -2.25 21.74 18.42
CA PHE A 74 -3.59 21.42 17.93
C PHE A 74 -4.53 20.91 19.04
N ILE A 75 -3.98 20.35 20.12
CA ILE A 75 -4.73 19.81 21.27
C ILE A 75 -4.66 20.80 22.43
N THR A 76 -5.77 21.48 22.69
CA THR A 76 -5.91 22.36 23.85
C THR A 76 -6.51 21.60 25.04
N ALA A 77 -6.23 22.04 26.27
CA ALA A 77 -6.84 21.45 27.47
C ALA A 77 -8.39 21.45 27.39
N LYS A 78 -8.99 22.46 26.76
CA LYS A 78 -10.44 22.54 26.52
C LYS A 78 -10.96 21.44 25.58
N ALA A 79 -10.19 21.05 24.57
CA ALA A 79 -10.50 19.90 23.73
C ALA A 79 -10.42 18.59 24.53
N ALA A 80 -9.45 18.47 25.45
CA ALA A 80 -9.32 17.33 26.35
C ALA A 80 -10.48 17.19 27.37
N VAL A 81 -11.21 18.27 27.67
CA VAL A 81 -12.41 18.25 28.54
C VAL A 81 -13.73 18.35 27.76
N SER A 82 -13.68 18.43 26.44
CA SER A 82 -14.90 18.48 25.63
C SER A 82 -15.71 17.19 25.80
N SER A 83 -17.03 17.34 25.91
CA SER A 83 -18.00 16.26 26.14
C SER A 83 -17.68 15.07 25.26
N ILE A 84 -17.40 13.93 25.90
CA ILE A 84 -16.91 12.78 25.15
C ILE A 84 -17.97 12.35 24.14
N ASN A 85 -17.59 12.29 22.87
CA ASN A 85 -18.51 11.98 21.78
C ASN A 85 -18.94 10.52 21.87
N MET A 86 -20.25 10.28 22.02
CA MET A 86 -20.81 8.93 22.13
C MET A 86 -20.91 8.22 20.78
N ASP A 87 -20.89 8.99 19.68
CA ASP A 87 -20.96 8.51 18.32
C ASP A 87 -19.58 8.17 17.72
N GLU A 88 -18.50 8.45 18.45
CA GLU A 88 -17.14 8.10 18.04
C GLU A 88 -16.98 6.58 17.94
N ILE A 89 -16.37 6.11 16.84
CA ILE A 89 -16.03 4.70 16.63
C ILE A 89 -14.85 4.35 17.53
N ILE A 90 -15.04 3.37 18.40
CA ILE A 90 -13.97 2.86 19.26
C ILE A 90 -13.24 1.72 18.57
N GLU A 91 -11.93 1.84 18.59
CA GLU A 91 -11.04 0.78 18.17
C GLU A 91 -10.79 -0.23 19.29
N LYS A 92 -11.05 -1.52 19.01
CA LYS A 92 -10.70 -2.60 19.93
C LYS A 92 -9.20 -2.89 19.83
N ASN A 93 -8.51 -2.88 20.95
CA ASN A 93 -7.09 -3.19 21.02
C ASN A 93 -6.88 -4.71 21.08
N ILE A 94 -7.13 -5.37 19.95
CA ILE A 94 -6.98 -6.81 19.76
C ILE A 94 -5.73 -7.04 18.91
N PRO A 95 -4.84 -7.98 19.28
CA PRO A 95 -3.69 -8.32 18.44
C PRO A 95 -4.18 -8.82 17.07
N LEU A 96 -3.65 -8.21 16.01
CA LEU A 96 -3.97 -8.55 14.62
C LEU A 96 -3.03 -9.65 14.12
N ALA A 97 -3.57 -10.57 13.30
CA ALA A 97 -2.80 -11.66 12.70
C ALA A 97 -3.33 -12.01 11.30
N GLY A 98 -2.45 -12.55 10.45
CA GLY A 98 -2.80 -12.98 9.10
C GLY A 98 -3.39 -11.86 8.26
N MET A 99 -4.58 -12.07 7.68
CA MET A 99 -5.29 -11.10 6.85
C MET A 99 -5.84 -9.90 7.61
N GLN A 100 -5.88 -9.95 8.95
CA GLN A 100 -6.28 -8.80 9.76
C GLN A 100 -5.22 -7.68 9.77
N LEU A 101 -4.01 -7.95 9.28
CA LEU A 101 -2.94 -6.95 9.15
C LEU A 101 -3.14 -6.01 7.95
N PHE A 102 -4.04 -6.35 7.03
CA PHE A 102 -4.25 -5.62 5.78
C PHE A 102 -5.68 -5.12 5.73
N GLU A 103 -5.86 -3.80 5.62
CA GLU A 103 -7.20 -3.25 5.37
C GLU A 103 -7.63 -3.58 3.93
N PRO A 104 -8.93 -3.83 3.66
CA PRO A 104 -9.39 -4.20 2.32
C PRO A 104 -8.93 -3.25 1.21
N GLY A 105 -8.90 -1.95 1.48
CA GLY A 105 -8.45 -0.93 0.53
C GLY A 105 -6.94 -0.93 0.23
N GLN A 106 -6.13 -1.69 0.97
CA GLN A 106 -4.69 -1.87 0.73
C GLN A 106 -4.39 -3.07 -0.18
N LEU A 107 -5.42 -3.87 -0.47
CA LEU A 107 -5.30 -5.08 -1.26
C LEU A 107 -5.92 -4.88 -2.64
N THR A 108 -5.27 -5.43 -3.65
CA THR A 108 -5.80 -5.48 -5.02
C THR A 108 -6.35 -6.87 -5.30
N LEU A 109 -7.61 -6.96 -5.71
CA LEU A 109 -8.20 -8.23 -6.15
C LEU A 109 -7.63 -8.61 -7.52
N VAL A 110 -6.92 -9.75 -7.59
CA VAL A 110 -6.20 -10.17 -8.80
C VAL A 110 -6.80 -11.42 -9.45
N ALA A 111 -7.48 -12.29 -8.71
CA ALA A 111 -8.17 -13.43 -9.29
C ALA A 111 -9.37 -13.88 -8.46
N LEU A 112 -10.33 -14.49 -9.15
CA LEU A 112 -11.47 -15.19 -8.58
C LEU A 112 -11.45 -16.62 -9.12
N LEU A 113 -11.52 -17.59 -8.22
CA LEU A 113 -11.30 -19.00 -8.48
C LEU A 113 -12.49 -19.78 -7.93
N LYS A 114 -12.86 -20.87 -8.60
CA LYS A 114 -13.85 -21.81 -8.11
C LYS A 114 -13.25 -23.21 -8.09
N SER A 115 -13.19 -23.82 -6.92
CA SER A 115 -12.69 -25.18 -6.72
C SER A 115 -13.84 -26.07 -6.22
N GLY A 116 -14.46 -26.80 -7.15
CA GLY A 116 -15.65 -27.59 -6.83
C GLY A 116 -16.83 -26.70 -6.41
N GLN A 117 -17.19 -26.76 -5.12
CA GLN A 117 -18.26 -25.94 -4.53
C GLN A 117 -17.73 -24.72 -3.75
N GLU A 118 -16.41 -24.57 -3.64
CA GLU A 118 -15.78 -23.48 -2.88
C GLU A 118 -15.36 -22.34 -3.81
N ASP A 119 -15.80 -21.12 -3.49
CA ASP A 119 -15.40 -19.90 -4.16
C ASP A 119 -14.25 -19.26 -3.37
N MET A 120 -13.19 -18.88 -4.09
CA MET A 120 -11.94 -18.36 -3.52
C MET A 120 -11.49 -17.12 -4.29
N ALA A 121 -10.76 -16.22 -3.62
CA ALA A 121 -10.19 -15.05 -4.25
C ALA A 121 -8.68 -14.96 -3.97
N MET A 122 -7.92 -14.46 -4.94
CA MET A 122 -6.53 -14.07 -4.75
C MET A 122 -6.45 -12.57 -4.70
N VAL A 123 -5.81 -12.05 -3.65
CA VAL A 123 -5.55 -10.63 -3.47
C VAL A 123 -4.05 -10.39 -3.38
N GLN A 124 -3.61 -9.18 -3.71
CA GLN A 124 -2.20 -8.80 -3.71
C GLN A 124 -1.99 -7.55 -2.87
N ASP A 125 -0.94 -7.52 -2.05
CA ASP A 125 -0.52 -6.30 -1.34
C ASP A 125 0.29 -5.36 -2.25
N PHE A 126 0.63 -4.18 -1.74
CA PHE A 126 1.46 -3.19 -2.45
C PHE A 126 2.89 -3.69 -2.78
N THR A 127 3.38 -4.74 -2.09
CA THR A 127 4.69 -5.34 -2.36
C THR A 127 4.63 -6.40 -3.45
N GLY A 128 3.43 -6.72 -3.94
CA GLY A 128 3.20 -7.76 -4.92
C GLY A 128 3.00 -9.16 -4.32
N LYS A 129 2.96 -9.31 -2.98
CA LYS A 129 2.71 -10.60 -2.34
C LYS A 129 1.23 -10.96 -2.41
N GLY A 130 0.96 -12.16 -2.93
CA GLY A 130 -0.38 -12.71 -3.07
C GLY A 130 -0.87 -13.44 -1.83
N TYR A 131 -2.15 -13.32 -1.53
CA TYR A 131 -2.85 -13.97 -0.43
C TYR A 131 -4.19 -14.52 -0.90
N MET A 132 -4.63 -15.63 -0.30
CA MET A 132 -5.88 -16.27 -0.66
C MET A 132 -6.97 -15.94 0.36
N LEU A 133 -8.15 -15.57 -0.14
CA LEU A 133 -9.35 -15.31 0.64
C LEU A 133 -10.39 -16.39 0.35
N THR A 134 -11.09 -16.80 1.41
CA THR A 134 -12.29 -17.63 1.40
C THR A 134 -13.34 -16.98 2.29
N GLU A 135 -14.60 -17.40 2.15
CA GLU A 135 -15.69 -16.89 2.99
C GLU A 135 -15.38 -17.08 4.49
N GLY A 136 -15.71 -16.08 5.31
CA GLY A 136 -15.49 -16.09 6.75
C GLY A 136 -14.08 -15.69 7.22
N ILE A 137 -13.11 -15.50 6.31
CA ILE A 137 -11.80 -14.98 6.69
C ILE A 137 -11.92 -13.55 7.22
N LYS A 138 -11.26 -13.27 8.35
CA LYS A 138 -11.13 -11.91 8.90
C LYS A 138 -10.08 -11.13 8.11
N ILE A 139 -10.44 -9.92 7.72
CA ILE A 139 -9.59 -9.02 6.93
C ILE A 139 -9.63 -7.62 7.54
N GLY A 140 -8.47 -6.97 7.63
CA GLY A 140 -8.32 -5.71 8.34
C GLY A 140 -8.75 -5.81 9.81
N ARG A 141 -9.02 -4.66 10.41
CA ARG A 141 -9.39 -4.57 11.83
C ARG A 141 -10.85 -4.95 12.10
N ARG A 142 -11.72 -4.78 11.10
CA ARG A 142 -13.18 -4.87 11.27
C ARG A 142 -13.88 -5.76 10.25
N GLY A 143 -13.17 -6.20 9.22
CA GLY A 143 -13.75 -6.88 8.06
C GLY A 143 -13.84 -8.39 8.22
N VAL A 144 -14.88 -8.96 7.63
CA VAL A 144 -15.01 -10.39 7.37
C VAL A 144 -15.47 -10.58 5.93
N VAL A 145 -14.85 -11.51 5.21
CA VAL A 145 -15.29 -11.89 3.86
C VAL A 145 -16.66 -12.53 3.96
N LYS A 146 -17.67 -11.87 3.39
CA LYS A 146 -19.07 -12.29 3.44
C LYS A 146 -19.44 -13.18 2.28
N ASP A 147 -18.93 -12.87 1.09
CA ASP A 147 -19.23 -13.64 -0.12
C ASP A 147 -18.14 -13.40 -1.19
N ILE A 148 -17.93 -14.39 -2.04
CA ILE A 148 -17.02 -14.34 -3.19
C ILE A 148 -17.81 -14.74 -4.43
N THR A 149 -18.05 -13.76 -5.30
CA THR A 149 -18.81 -13.97 -6.53
C THR A 149 -17.87 -14.13 -7.73
N SER A 150 -18.44 -14.34 -8.92
CA SER A 150 -17.67 -14.39 -10.18
C SER A 150 -16.94 -13.10 -10.56
N LYS A 151 -17.24 -11.95 -9.92
CA LYS A 151 -16.65 -10.64 -10.27
C LYS A 151 -16.17 -9.84 -9.08
N THR A 152 -16.66 -10.14 -7.88
CA THR A 152 -16.44 -9.33 -6.69
C THR A 152 -16.16 -10.18 -5.46
N VAL A 153 -15.44 -9.58 -4.51
CA VAL A 153 -15.40 -10.04 -3.12
C VAL A 153 -16.15 -9.03 -2.28
N ILE A 154 -17.11 -9.51 -1.49
CA ILE A 154 -17.92 -8.70 -0.59
C ILE A 154 -17.37 -8.85 0.82
N ILE A 155 -17.00 -7.74 1.45
CA ILE A 155 -16.49 -7.69 2.82
C ILE A 155 -17.47 -6.89 3.67
N GLU A 156 -17.82 -7.44 4.82
CA GLU A 156 -18.62 -6.75 5.82
C GLU A 156 -17.70 -6.22 6.93
N GLU A 157 -17.67 -4.90 7.10
CA GLU A 157 -16.98 -4.24 8.21
C GLU A 157 -17.96 -3.89 9.33
N THR A 158 -17.66 -4.31 10.56
CA THR A 158 -18.45 -3.92 11.74
C THR A 158 -17.64 -2.99 12.64
N ALA A 159 -18.09 -1.73 12.74
CA ALA A 159 -17.60 -0.76 13.71
C ALA A 159 -18.55 -0.67 14.92
N GLU A 160 -18.03 -0.29 16.08
CA GLU A 160 -18.81 -0.09 17.29
C GLU A 160 -18.53 1.32 17.82
N THR A 161 -19.59 2.10 18.05
CA THR A 161 -19.43 3.41 18.68
C THR A 161 -19.22 3.27 20.18
N ARG A 162 -18.79 4.33 20.82
CA ARG A 162 -18.67 4.41 22.28
C ARG A 162 -19.97 4.16 23.03
N ALA A 163 -21.12 4.46 22.41
CA ALA A 163 -22.44 4.11 22.91
C ALA A 163 -22.81 2.62 22.76
N GLY A 164 -21.97 1.80 22.14
CA GLY A 164 -22.24 0.38 21.83
C GLY A 164 -23.08 0.17 20.56
N LYS A 165 -23.31 1.22 19.76
CA LYS A 165 -24.04 1.12 18.50
C LYS A 165 -23.15 0.45 17.46
N LYS A 166 -23.64 -0.62 16.83
CA LYS A 166 -22.96 -1.27 15.70
C LYS A 166 -23.25 -0.52 14.39
N ILE A 167 -22.22 -0.25 13.63
CA ILE A 167 -22.28 0.32 12.28
C ILE A 167 -21.71 -0.73 11.34
N ILE A 168 -22.54 -1.17 10.38
CA ILE A 168 -22.16 -2.18 9.39
C ILE A 168 -21.95 -1.47 8.06
N THR A 169 -20.78 -1.69 7.45
CA THR A 169 -20.42 -1.12 6.15
C THR A 169 -20.01 -2.26 5.23
N GLU A 170 -20.49 -2.23 3.99
CA GLU A 170 -20.11 -3.19 2.96
C GLU A 170 -19.00 -2.60 2.09
N VAL A 171 -17.89 -3.32 1.96
CA VAL A 171 -16.77 -2.99 1.10
C VAL A 171 -16.72 -4.02 -0.02
N VAL A 172 -16.81 -3.54 -1.27
CA VAL A 172 -16.82 -4.39 -2.46
C VAL A 172 -15.50 -4.25 -3.20
N MET A 173 -14.75 -5.34 -3.31
CA MET A 173 -13.56 -5.41 -4.17
C MET A 173 -13.98 -5.94 -5.53
N LEU A 174 -13.74 -5.15 -6.58
CA LEU A 174 -14.05 -5.51 -7.96
C LEU A 174 -12.80 -6.01 -8.68
N LEU A 175 -12.93 -7.12 -9.41
CA LEU A 175 -11.84 -7.62 -10.25
C LEU A 175 -11.70 -6.69 -11.47
N LYS A 176 -10.55 -6.01 -11.59
CA LYS A 176 -10.23 -5.19 -12.76
C LYS A 176 -10.09 -6.08 -14.00
N LYS A 177 -10.57 -5.60 -15.15
CA LYS A 177 -10.32 -6.26 -16.44
C LYS A 177 -8.97 -5.83 -16.98
N GLU A 178 -8.37 -6.70 -17.80
CA GLU A 178 -7.14 -6.38 -18.50
C GLU A 178 -7.33 -5.11 -19.36
N GLY A 179 -6.46 -4.12 -19.17
CA GLY A 179 -6.47 -2.85 -19.93
C GLY A 179 -7.26 -1.68 -19.31
N GLU A 180 -7.82 -1.83 -18.11
CA GLU A 180 -8.41 -0.74 -17.32
C GLU A 180 -7.42 -0.30 -16.22
N GLU A 181 -6.70 0.81 -16.43
CA GLU A 181 -5.81 1.43 -15.42
C GLU A 181 -6.60 2.28 -14.41
#